data_AF-A0A8S1CKE0-F1
#
_entry.id   AF-A0A8S1CKE0-F1
#
_cell.length_a   1.000
_cell.length_b   1.000
_cell.length_c   1.000
_cell.angle_alpha   90.00
_cell.angle_beta   90.00
_cell.angle_gamma   90.00
#
_symmetry.space_group_name_H-M   'P 1'
#
loop_
_entity.id
_entity.type
_entity.pdbx_description
1 polymer ?
#
loop_
_entity_poly.entity_id
_entity_poly.type
_entity_poly.pdbx_seq_one_letter_code
_entity_poly.pdbx_strand_id
1 'polypeptide(L)'
;MDFSTTMEIFVSNYTLIDNEIYELWVEGVSAIEAVCQLKGKALLQQGSNVEMLQSEIEDHYRTYSLLERLLHNPAKIKDHQLEFQIEPQIMSMLIQRYYKFDDAVYRDILGKKLSTRNRKDLDDLSERTGINILSCRRQFDNAKRVFKVVEEMPGLVVKNIIDNFALDKELAKSYATVVFLGSLRFDCTKRKLQYLSFQDLSHCAHAIMANWTCKEQGPEQDDTEFDREFLLDLKDLRVMLDKDREHKQ
;
A
#
# COMPACT_ATOMS: atom_id res chain seq x y z
N MET A 1 -33.01 -53.92 -4.05
CA MET A 1 -32.60 -52.66 -3.38
C MET A 1 -31.84 -51.87 -4.42
N ASP A 2 -32.47 -50.85 -4.98
CA ASP A 2 -31.82 -49.92 -5.90
C ASP A 2 -30.77 -49.11 -5.12
N PHE A 3 -29.50 -49.33 -5.43
CA PHE A 3 -28.46 -48.36 -5.11
C PHE A 3 -28.50 -47.30 -6.20
N SER A 4 -29.41 -46.34 -6.05
CA SER A 4 -29.26 -45.06 -6.73
C SER A 4 -28.01 -44.40 -6.16
N THR A 5 -26.90 -44.54 -6.89
CA THR A 5 -25.67 -43.81 -6.61
C THR A 5 -25.97 -42.33 -6.87
N THR A 6 -26.30 -41.59 -5.81
CA THR A 6 -26.44 -40.15 -5.87
C THR A 6 -25.07 -39.55 -6.21
N MET A 7 -24.92 -39.11 -7.45
CA MET A 7 -23.75 -38.37 -7.90
C MET A 7 -23.84 -36.96 -7.32
N GLU A 8 -23.08 -36.67 -6.28
CA GLU A 8 -22.92 -35.31 -5.77
C GLU A 8 -22.05 -34.52 -6.76
N ILE A 9 -22.69 -33.76 -7.62
CA ILE A 9 -22.02 -32.82 -8.52
C ILE A 9 -21.73 -31.55 -7.71
N PHE A 10 -20.48 -31.40 -7.25
CA PHE A 10 -19.99 -30.12 -6.76
C PHE A 10 -19.67 -29.21 -7.95
N VAL A 11 -20.53 -28.22 -8.19
CA VAL A 11 -20.20 -27.10 -9.08
C VAL A 11 -19.48 -26.05 -8.24
N SER A 12 -18.15 -26.11 -8.22
CA SER A 12 -17.33 -25.05 -7.64
C SER A 12 -17.19 -23.91 -8.66
N ASN A 13 -17.62 -22.71 -8.30
CA ASN A 13 -17.41 -21.51 -9.09
C ASN A 13 -16.11 -20.85 -8.62
N TYR A 14 -14.96 -21.36 -9.07
CA TYR A 14 -13.69 -20.71 -8.78
C TYR A 14 -13.56 -19.47 -9.64
N THR A 15 -13.43 -18.30 -9.01
CA THR A 15 -13.05 -17.09 -9.72
C THR A 15 -11.60 -17.25 -10.20
N LEU A 16 -11.42 -17.42 -11.51
CA LEU A 16 -10.09 -17.45 -12.12
C LEU A 16 -9.52 -16.03 -12.16
N ILE A 17 -8.27 -15.89 -11.73
CA ILE A 17 -7.55 -14.63 -11.70
C ILE A 17 -6.38 -14.74 -12.67
N ASP A 18 -6.42 -13.97 -13.75
CA ASP A 18 -5.28 -13.79 -14.63
C ASP A 18 -4.31 -12.76 -14.03
N ASN A 19 -3.11 -13.23 -13.69
CA ASN A 19 -2.09 -12.43 -13.02
C ASN A 19 -1.54 -11.28 -13.87
N GLU A 20 -1.52 -11.41 -15.20
CA GLU A 20 -1.01 -10.39 -16.11
C GLU A 20 -2.08 -9.30 -16.32
N ILE A 21 -3.33 -9.70 -16.55
CA ILE A 21 -4.45 -8.77 -16.66
C ILE A 21 -4.67 -8.03 -15.34
N TYR A 22 -4.48 -8.71 -14.20
CA TYR A 22 -4.58 -8.08 -12.88
C TYR A 22 -3.50 -7.01 -12.67
N GLU A 23 -2.25 -7.28 -13.07
CA GLU A 23 -1.18 -6.30 -12.97
C GLU A 23 -1.50 -5.04 -13.80
N LEU A 24 -1.93 -5.21 -15.05
CA LEU A 24 -2.33 -4.10 -15.92
C LEU A 24 -3.45 -3.26 -15.30
N TRP A 25 -4.44 -3.92 -14.68
CA TRP A 25 -5.51 -3.23 -13.97
C TRP A 25 -5.00 -2.45 -12.76
N VAL A 26 -4.12 -3.03 -11.93
CA VAL A 26 -3.49 -2.38 -10.77
C VAL A 26 -2.61 -1.18 -11.20
N GLU A 27 -1.95 -1.30 -12.34
CA GLU A 27 -1.18 -0.25 -13.01
C GLU A 27 -2.06 0.83 -13.65
N GLY A 28 -3.38 0.68 -13.64
CA GLY A 28 -4.32 1.68 -14.16
C GLY A 28 -4.44 1.69 -15.68
N VAL A 29 -3.95 0.67 -16.36
CA VAL A 29 -4.13 0.47 -17.81
C VAL A 29 -5.60 0.19 -18.07
N SER A 30 -6.21 0.87 -19.03
CA SER A 30 -7.62 0.61 -19.40
C SER A 30 -7.77 -0.73 -20.09
N ALA A 31 -8.99 -1.31 -20.08
CA ALA A 31 -9.26 -2.57 -20.77
C ALA A 31 -8.88 -2.52 -22.26
N ILE A 32 -9.13 -1.38 -22.92
CA ILE A 32 -8.79 -1.16 -24.32
C ILE A 32 -7.26 -1.18 -24.54
N GLU A 33 -6.51 -0.51 -23.68
CA GLU A 33 -5.04 -0.49 -23.74
C GLU A 33 -4.45 -1.87 -23.43
N ALA A 34 -5.00 -2.57 -22.44
CA ALA A 34 -4.58 -3.93 -22.08
C ALA A 34 -4.80 -4.90 -23.25
N VAL A 35 -5.95 -4.80 -23.94
CA VAL A 35 -6.21 -5.55 -25.18
C VAL A 35 -5.12 -5.26 -26.22
N CYS A 36 -4.75 -3.99 -26.44
CA CYS A 36 -3.69 -3.63 -27.39
C CYS A 36 -2.32 -4.19 -27.01
N GLN A 37 -1.96 -4.16 -25.72
CA GLN A 37 -0.68 -4.70 -25.24
C GLN A 37 -0.61 -6.22 -25.37
N LEU A 38 -1.69 -6.93 -24.99
CA LEU A 38 -1.75 -8.38 -24.99
C LEU A 38 -1.95 -8.96 -26.40
N LYS A 39 -2.59 -8.22 -27.32
CA LYS A 39 -2.66 -8.57 -28.75
C LYS A 39 -1.28 -8.81 -29.36
N GLY A 40 -0.28 -7.98 -29.03
CA GLY A 40 1.08 -8.14 -29.53
C GLY A 40 1.72 -9.47 -29.11
N LYS A 41 1.36 -9.98 -27.93
CA LYS A 41 1.80 -11.29 -27.41
C LYS A 41 0.98 -12.45 -28.00
N ALA A 42 -0.34 -12.27 -28.13
CA ALA A 42 -1.25 -13.27 -28.67
C ALA A 42 -1.02 -13.52 -30.17
N LEU A 43 -0.63 -12.52 -30.96
CA LEU A 43 -0.30 -12.69 -32.39
C LEU A 43 0.92 -13.60 -32.63
N LEU A 44 1.78 -13.80 -31.62
CA LEU A 44 2.87 -14.78 -31.67
C LEU A 44 2.37 -16.22 -31.46
N GLN A 45 1.18 -16.38 -30.89
CA GLN A 45 0.51 -17.66 -30.68
C GLN A 45 -0.59 -17.80 -31.76
N GLN A 46 -0.29 -18.48 -32.86
CA GLN A 46 -1.23 -18.58 -33.99
C GLN A 46 -2.61 -19.11 -33.54
N GLY A 47 -3.67 -18.33 -33.79
CA GLY A 47 -5.06 -18.78 -33.67
C GLY A 47 -5.98 -17.98 -32.73
N SER A 48 -5.46 -16.99 -31.99
CA SER A 48 -6.28 -16.24 -31.02
C SER A 48 -7.22 -15.23 -31.71
N ASN A 49 -8.54 -15.41 -31.54
CA ASN A 49 -9.53 -14.44 -31.97
C ASN A 49 -9.47 -13.19 -31.07
N VAL A 50 -9.15 -12.05 -31.67
CA VAL A 50 -9.06 -10.74 -31.02
C VAL A 50 -10.34 -10.37 -30.25
N GLU A 51 -11.51 -10.72 -30.77
CA GLU A 51 -12.80 -10.40 -30.14
C GLU A 51 -13.00 -11.20 -28.85
N MET A 52 -12.56 -12.46 -28.81
CA MET A 52 -12.62 -13.29 -27.61
C MET A 52 -11.69 -12.75 -26.52
N LEU A 53 -10.46 -12.37 -26.89
CA LEU A 53 -9.50 -11.76 -25.97
C LEU A 53 -10.04 -10.45 -25.37
N GLN A 54 -10.72 -9.63 -26.19
CA GLN A 54 -11.34 -8.41 -25.70
C GLN A 54 -12.44 -8.70 -24.67
N SER A 55 -13.37 -9.62 -24.98
CA SER A 55 -14.42 -10.00 -24.03
C SER A 55 -13.83 -10.52 -22.73
N GLU A 56 -12.81 -11.38 -22.81
CA GLU A 56 -12.14 -11.95 -21.64
C GLU A 56 -11.49 -10.88 -20.75
N ILE A 57 -10.75 -9.93 -21.33
CA ILE A 57 -10.13 -8.84 -20.57
C ILE A 57 -11.20 -7.96 -19.92
N GLU A 58 -12.28 -7.63 -20.64
CA GLU A 58 -13.37 -6.83 -20.08
C GLU A 58 -14.07 -7.52 -18.91
N ASP A 59 -14.28 -8.83 -19.00
CA ASP A 59 -14.89 -9.62 -17.92
C ASP A 59 -13.97 -9.71 -16.68
N HIS A 60 -12.66 -9.86 -16.87
CA HIS A 60 -11.67 -9.77 -15.79
C HIS A 60 -11.69 -8.38 -15.13
N TYR A 61 -11.69 -7.30 -15.90
CA TYR A 61 -11.74 -5.92 -15.38
C TYR A 61 -13.01 -5.66 -14.56
N ARG A 62 -14.17 -6.18 -14.99
CA ARG A 62 -15.41 -6.13 -14.22
C ARG A 62 -15.28 -6.89 -12.90
N THR A 63 -14.68 -8.08 -12.95
CA THR A 63 -14.42 -8.90 -11.76
C THR A 63 -13.50 -8.20 -10.77
N TYR A 64 -12.40 -7.60 -11.23
CA TYR A 64 -11.46 -6.86 -10.39
C TYR A 64 -12.10 -5.61 -9.77
N SER A 65 -12.96 -4.93 -10.52
CA SER A 65 -13.75 -3.81 -9.99
C SER A 65 -14.71 -4.22 -8.87
N LEU A 66 -15.26 -5.45 -8.92
CA LEU A 66 -16.08 -6.01 -7.85
C LEU A 66 -15.21 -6.38 -6.63
N LEU A 67 -14.05 -7.00 -6.86
CA LEU A 67 -13.10 -7.38 -5.82
C LEU A 67 -12.45 -6.18 -5.12
N GLU A 68 -12.36 -5.03 -5.78
CA GLU A 68 -11.70 -3.84 -5.24
C GLU A 68 -12.23 -3.44 -3.86
N ARG A 69 -13.54 -3.60 -3.61
CA ARG A 69 -14.13 -3.29 -2.30
C ARG A 69 -13.58 -4.16 -1.18
N LEU A 70 -13.24 -5.41 -1.47
CA LEU A 70 -12.62 -6.32 -0.51
C LEU A 70 -11.16 -5.93 -0.27
N LEU A 71 -10.45 -5.52 -1.33
CA LEU A 71 -9.07 -5.05 -1.24
C LEU A 71 -8.97 -3.77 -0.40
N HIS A 72 -10.02 -2.96 -0.32
CA HIS A 72 -10.08 -1.82 0.59
C HIS A 72 -10.15 -2.23 2.06
N ASN A 73 -10.63 -3.44 2.39
CA ASN A 73 -10.70 -3.89 3.78
C ASN A 73 -10.27 -5.36 3.92
N PRO A 74 -8.95 -5.64 3.88
CA PRO A 74 -8.46 -7.01 3.88
C PRO A 74 -8.86 -7.82 5.12
N ALA A 75 -9.01 -7.17 6.28
CA ALA A 75 -9.47 -7.83 7.51
C ALA A 75 -10.84 -8.50 7.37
N LYS A 76 -11.73 -7.98 6.50
CA LYS A 76 -13.09 -8.50 6.28
C LYS A 76 -13.19 -9.57 5.20
N ILE A 77 -12.08 -9.93 4.57
CA ILE A 77 -12.05 -10.93 3.49
C ILE A 77 -12.55 -12.29 3.98
N LYS A 78 -12.25 -12.67 5.23
CA LYS A 78 -12.75 -13.91 5.84
C LYS A 78 -14.28 -14.00 5.83
N ASP A 79 -14.96 -12.87 5.96
CA ASP A 79 -16.42 -12.80 6.00
C ASP A 79 -17.04 -13.01 4.60
N HIS A 80 -16.27 -12.77 3.53
CA HIS A 80 -16.75 -12.79 2.13
C HIS A 80 -16.21 -13.99 1.35
N GLN A 81 -15.58 -14.96 2.03
CA GLN A 81 -14.93 -16.11 1.42
C GLN A 81 -15.92 -17.00 0.63
N LEU A 82 -17.20 -17.00 1.02
CA LEU A 82 -18.28 -17.74 0.34
C LEU A 82 -18.75 -17.09 -0.96
N GLU A 83 -18.58 -15.77 -1.11
CA GLU A 83 -19.10 -15.02 -2.27
C GLU A 83 -18.18 -15.15 -3.49
N PHE A 84 -16.86 -15.15 -3.28
CA PHE A 84 -15.88 -15.08 -4.37
C PHE A 84 -15.14 -16.40 -4.61
N GLN A 85 -15.12 -17.32 -3.62
CA GLN A 85 -14.47 -18.63 -3.72
C GLN A 85 -13.03 -18.56 -4.27
N ILE A 86 -12.26 -17.56 -3.81
CA ILE A 86 -10.85 -17.37 -4.20
C ILE A 86 -9.94 -18.10 -3.22
N GLU A 87 -8.96 -18.82 -3.74
CA GLU A 87 -7.96 -19.51 -2.92
C GLU A 87 -7.18 -18.51 -2.03
N PRO A 88 -6.90 -18.84 -0.76
CA PRO A 88 -6.18 -17.93 0.15
C PRO A 88 -4.84 -17.43 -0.39
N GLN A 89 -4.11 -18.26 -1.15
CA GLN A 89 -2.84 -17.87 -1.76
C GLN A 89 -3.02 -16.80 -2.84
N ILE A 90 -4.01 -16.97 -3.71
CA ILE A 90 -4.36 -15.99 -4.75
C ILE A 90 -4.83 -14.69 -4.09
N MET A 91 -5.65 -14.79 -3.04
CA MET A 91 -6.11 -13.60 -2.31
C MET A 91 -4.95 -12.83 -1.66
N SER A 92 -3.99 -13.54 -1.05
CA SER A 92 -2.78 -12.92 -0.51
C SER A 92 -2.00 -12.18 -1.61
N MET A 93 -1.84 -12.81 -2.78
CA MET A 93 -1.19 -12.20 -3.95
C MET A 93 -1.92 -10.95 -4.44
N LEU A 94 -3.26 -11.00 -4.57
CA LEU A 94 -4.09 -9.86 -4.94
C LEU A 94 -3.88 -8.67 -3.99
N ILE A 95 -3.93 -8.92 -2.68
CA ILE A 95 -3.71 -7.90 -1.65
C ILE A 95 -2.30 -7.31 -1.77
N GLN A 96 -1.24 -8.14 -1.83
CA GLN A 96 0.13 -7.64 -1.90
C GLN A 96 0.33 -6.73 -3.11
N ARG A 97 -0.14 -7.16 -4.28
CA ARG A 97 -0.01 -6.37 -5.52
C ARG A 97 -0.87 -5.11 -5.48
N TYR A 98 -2.09 -5.19 -4.97
CA TYR A 98 -2.96 -4.01 -4.84
C TYR A 98 -2.40 -2.96 -3.88
N TYR A 99 -1.63 -3.34 -2.86
CA TYR A 99 -0.99 -2.39 -1.94
C TYR A 99 0.45 -2.05 -2.32
N LYS A 100 1.02 -2.74 -3.32
CA LYS A 100 2.32 -2.33 -3.86
C LYS A 100 2.24 -0.93 -4.46
N PHE A 101 3.32 -0.19 -4.29
CA PHE A 101 3.43 1.20 -4.73
C PHE A 101 4.82 1.47 -5.33
N ASP A 102 4.90 2.59 -6.04
CA ASP A 102 6.13 3.11 -6.60
C ASP A 102 6.79 4.10 -5.64
N ASP A 103 8.10 3.93 -5.44
CA ASP A 103 8.90 4.80 -4.55
C ASP A 103 8.76 6.29 -4.91
N ALA A 104 8.66 6.61 -6.21
CA ALA A 104 8.49 7.98 -6.69
C ALA A 104 7.16 8.60 -6.23
N VAL A 105 6.09 7.79 -6.19
CA VAL A 105 4.76 8.24 -5.75
C VAL A 105 4.77 8.47 -4.24
N TYR A 106 5.26 7.49 -3.48
CA TYR A 106 5.27 7.61 -2.02
C TYR A 106 6.24 8.70 -1.54
N ARG A 107 7.37 8.89 -2.23
CA ARG A 107 8.26 10.03 -1.98
C ARG A 107 7.58 11.38 -2.12
N ASP A 108 6.68 11.53 -3.10
CA ASP A 108 5.94 12.78 -3.31
C ASP A 108 4.79 12.95 -2.30
N ILE A 109 4.21 11.85 -1.82
CA ILE A 109 3.18 11.84 -0.76
C ILE A 109 3.76 12.23 0.61
N LEU A 110 4.98 11.79 0.92
CA LEU A 110 5.61 12.05 2.22
C LEU A 110 5.74 13.55 2.52
N GLY A 111 5.38 13.93 3.76
CA GLY A 111 5.38 15.31 4.23
C GLY A 111 4.22 16.17 3.75
N LYS A 112 3.30 15.60 2.93
CA LYS A 112 2.04 16.24 2.58
C LYS A 112 0.90 15.66 3.43
N LYS A 113 -0.10 16.49 3.74
CA LYS A 113 -1.33 15.98 4.39
C LYS A 113 -2.06 15.05 3.42
N LEU A 114 -2.53 13.89 3.89
CA LEU A 114 -3.31 12.93 3.10
C LEU A 114 -4.75 13.42 2.87
N SER A 115 -4.88 14.58 2.22
CA SER A 115 -6.12 15.32 2.01
C SER A 115 -6.63 15.20 0.57
N THR A 116 -7.91 15.53 0.36
CA THR A 116 -8.52 15.55 -0.98
C THR A 116 -7.82 16.52 -1.94
N ARG A 117 -7.19 17.58 -1.42
CA ARG A 117 -6.41 18.54 -2.24
C ARG A 117 -5.20 17.85 -2.87
N ASN A 118 -4.40 17.18 -2.05
CA ASN A 118 -3.18 16.49 -2.51
C ASN A 118 -3.47 15.37 -3.50
N ARG A 119 -4.68 14.79 -3.44
CA ARG A 119 -5.14 13.82 -4.42
C ARG A 119 -5.38 14.42 -5.82
N LYS A 120 -5.70 15.72 -5.92
CA LYS A 120 -5.91 16.42 -7.19
C LYS A 120 -4.60 16.83 -7.86
N ASP A 121 -3.53 16.94 -7.08
CA ASP A 121 -2.20 17.32 -7.59
C ASP A 121 -1.41 16.10 -8.13
N LEU A 122 -2.06 14.93 -8.26
CA LEU A 122 -1.43 13.70 -8.75
C LEU A 122 -1.27 13.67 -10.27
N ASP A 123 -1.98 14.52 -11.01
CA ASP A 123 -1.88 14.63 -12.47
C ASP A 123 -0.46 15.11 -12.86
N ASP A 124 0.07 16.16 -12.23
CA ASP A 124 1.45 16.64 -12.42
C ASP A 124 2.50 15.57 -12.08
N LEU A 125 2.23 14.78 -11.03
CA LEU A 125 3.11 13.68 -10.61
C LEU A 125 3.14 12.58 -11.67
N SER A 126 1.97 12.20 -12.19
CA SER A 126 1.80 11.21 -13.25
C SER A 126 2.57 11.61 -14.50
N GLU A 127 2.47 12.87 -14.94
CA GLU A 127 3.23 13.39 -16.09
C GLU A 127 4.74 13.32 -15.86
N ARG A 128 5.21 13.66 -14.66
CA ARG A 128 6.64 13.69 -14.35
C ARG A 128 7.27 12.30 -14.22
N THR A 129 6.56 11.34 -13.66
CA THR A 129 7.09 9.98 -13.41
C THR A 129 6.75 9.00 -14.52
N GLY A 130 5.78 9.31 -15.37
CA GLY A 130 5.23 8.39 -16.36
C GLY A 130 4.33 7.30 -15.76
N ILE A 131 4.07 7.35 -14.44
CA ILE A 131 3.18 6.39 -13.78
C ILE A 131 1.74 6.81 -14.06
N ASN A 132 0.90 5.85 -14.45
CA ASN A 132 -0.50 6.11 -14.79
C ASN A 132 -1.25 6.79 -13.62
N ILE A 133 -2.05 7.81 -13.94
CA ILE A 133 -2.82 8.59 -12.96
C ILE A 133 -3.76 7.74 -12.10
N LEU A 134 -4.36 6.69 -12.65
CA LEU A 134 -5.22 5.78 -11.89
C LEU A 134 -4.40 4.97 -10.87
N SER A 135 -3.18 4.54 -11.23
CA SER A 135 -2.24 3.91 -10.29
C SER A 135 -1.79 4.88 -9.21
N CYS A 136 -1.38 6.10 -9.56
CA CYS A 136 -1.04 7.15 -8.58
C CYS A 136 -2.18 7.39 -7.58
N ARG A 137 -3.42 7.46 -8.07
CA ARG A 137 -4.63 7.65 -7.26
C ARG A 137 -4.89 6.47 -6.33
N ARG A 138 -4.81 5.22 -6.83
CA ARG A 138 -4.90 4.00 -6.01
C ARG A 138 -3.84 4.00 -4.89
N GLN A 139 -2.60 4.27 -5.26
CA GLN A 139 -1.46 4.31 -4.35
C GLN A 139 -1.64 5.33 -3.22
N PHE A 140 -2.14 6.53 -3.55
CA PHE A 140 -2.50 7.56 -2.56
C PHE A 140 -3.67 7.14 -1.67
N ASP A 141 -4.73 6.59 -2.28
CA ASP A 141 -5.92 6.16 -1.55
C ASP A 141 -5.59 5.01 -0.58
N ASN A 142 -4.66 4.10 -0.95
CA ASN A 142 -4.11 3.08 -0.08
C ASN A 142 -3.31 3.65 1.09
N ALA A 143 -2.37 4.58 0.83
CA ALA A 143 -1.61 5.26 1.87
C ALA A 143 -2.53 5.93 2.89
N LYS A 144 -3.54 6.66 2.39
CA LYS A 144 -4.54 7.33 3.22
C LYS A 144 -5.38 6.34 4.03
N ARG A 145 -5.72 5.19 3.45
CA ARG A 145 -6.51 4.15 4.14
C ARG A 145 -5.71 3.53 5.28
N VAL A 146 -4.47 3.13 5.01
CA VAL A 146 -3.57 2.56 6.02
C VAL A 146 -3.32 3.56 7.15
N PHE A 147 -3.00 4.81 6.80
CA PHE A 147 -2.78 5.88 7.76
C PHE A 147 -3.97 6.05 8.71
N LYS A 148 -5.17 6.22 8.18
CA LYS A 148 -6.38 6.43 9.00
C LYS A 148 -6.75 5.27 9.91
N VAL A 149 -6.46 4.04 9.49
CA VAL A 149 -6.77 2.86 10.30
C VAL A 149 -5.78 2.75 11.45
N VAL A 150 -4.50 3.03 11.20
CA VAL A 150 -3.42 2.71 12.14
C VAL A 150 -2.99 3.89 13.00
N GLU A 151 -3.21 5.15 12.58
CA GLU A 151 -2.74 6.34 13.32
C GLU A 151 -3.32 6.47 14.74
N GLU A 152 -4.51 5.90 14.98
CA GLU A 152 -5.18 5.93 16.29
C GLU A 152 -5.04 4.60 17.07
N MET A 153 -4.30 3.61 16.52
CA MET A 153 -4.18 2.30 17.14
C MET A 153 -2.94 2.23 18.04
N PRO A 154 -3.07 1.74 19.30
CA PRO A 154 -1.90 1.48 20.12
C PRO A 154 -1.11 0.26 19.59
N GLY A 155 0.14 0.15 20.02
CA GLY A 155 1.04 -0.94 19.67
C GLY A 155 1.95 -0.62 18.50
N LEU A 156 2.66 -1.65 18.03
CA LEU A 156 3.61 -1.53 16.93
C LEU A 156 2.87 -1.29 15.60
N VAL A 157 3.14 -0.16 14.94
CA VAL A 157 2.53 0.22 13.66
C VAL A 157 2.66 -0.88 12.62
N VAL A 158 3.84 -1.49 12.48
CA VAL A 158 4.08 -2.58 11.52
C VAL A 158 3.14 -3.76 11.78
N LYS A 159 2.94 -4.12 13.05
CA LYS A 159 2.03 -5.21 13.43
C LYS A 159 0.58 -4.85 13.12
N ASN A 160 0.16 -3.63 13.49
CA ASN A 160 -1.18 -3.14 13.21
C ASN A 160 -1.49 -3.15 11.70
N ILE A 161 -0.51 -2.82 10.85
CA ILE A 161 -0.66 -2.88 9.39
C ILE A 161 -0.81 -4.33 8.92
N ILE A 162 0.06 -5.25 9.37
CA ILE A 162 -0.04 -6.67 9.01
C ILE A 162 -1.40 -7.24 9.41
N ASP A 163 -1.86 -6.99 10.63
CA ASP A 163 -3.08 -7.57 11.18
C ASP A 163 -4.34 -7.02 10.49
N ASN A 164 -4.37 -5.74 10.11
CA ASN A 164 -5.54 -5.11 9.48
C ASN A 164 -5.58 -5.22 7.95
N PHE A 165 -4.41 -5.28 7.30
CA PHE A 165 -4.30 -5.25 5.84
C PHE A 165 -3.73 -6.54 5.24
N ALA A 166 -3.33 -7.52 6.06
CA ALA A 166 -2.75 -8.79 5.61
C ALA A 166 -1.54 -8.60 4.67
N LEU A 167 -0.76 -7.54 4.89
CA LEU A 167 0.46 -7.25 4.11
C LEU A 167 1.63 -8.08 4.62
N ASP A 168 2.58 -8.36 3.72
CA ASP A 168 3.86 -8.90 4.15
C ASP A 168 4.65 -7.88 5.00
N LYS A 169 5.67 -8.37 5.68
CA LYS A 169 6.44 -7.57 6.62
C LYS A 169 7.18 -6.39 5.98
N GLU A 170 7.68 -6.55 4.76
CA GLU A 170 8.49 -5.51 4.11
C GLU A 170 7.61 -4.38 3.54
N LEU A 171 6.46 -4.74 2.97
CA LEU A 171 5.46 -3.77 2.56
C LEU A 171 4.85 -3.06 3.77
N ALA A 172 4.54 -3.78 4.85
CA ALA A 172 4.04 -3.20 6.09
C ALA A 172 5.02 -2.20 6.72
N LYS A 173 6.33 -2.49 6.75
CA LYS A 173 7.38 -1.54 7.16
C LYS A 173 7.38 -0.27 6.30
N SER A 174 7.22 -0.44 5.00
CA SER A 174 7.21 0.69 4.06
C SER A 174 5.98 1.58 4.29
N TYR A 175 4.82 0.99 4.58
CA TYR A 175 3.65 1.75 5.04
C TYR A 175 3.84 2.37 6.42
N ALA A 176 4.52 1.69 7.35
CA ALA A 176 4.80 2.23 8.68
C ALA A 176 5.63 3.52 8.60
N THR A 177 6.53 3.64 7.63
CA THR A 177 7.24 4.90 7.34
C THR A 177 6.28 6.05 7.05
N VAL A 178 5.25 5.80 6.25
CA VAL A 178 4.23 6.82 5.89
C VAL A 178 3.43 7.22 7.12
N VAL A 179 3.02 6.24 7.93
CA VAL A 179 2.30 6.48 9.19
C VAL A 179 3.15 7.30 10.15
N PHE A 180 4.36 6.83 10.46
CA PHE A 180 5.27 7.47 11.38
C PHE A 180 5.58 8.93 11.01
N LEU A 181 6.05 9.16 9.77
CA LEU A 181 6.40 10.50 9.30
C LEU A 181 5.17 11.42 9.22
N GLY A 182 4.00 10.85 8.92
CA GLY A 182 2.72 11.57 8.89
C GLY A 182 2.24 11.99 10.27
N SER A 183 2.25 11.07 11.25
CA SER A 183 1.83 11.32 12.64
C SER A 183 2.68 12.41 13.29
N LEU A 184 4.00 12.35 13.09
CA LEU A 184 4.95 13.36 13.60
C LEU A 184 5.08 14.61 12.73
N ARG A 185 4.36 14.66 11.59
CA ARG A 185 4.33 15.80 10.65
C ARG A 185 5.72 16.22 10.15
N PHE A 186 6.57 15.26 9.79
CA PHE A 186 7.88 15.54 9.21
C PHE A 186 7.75 16.26 7.87
N ASP A 187 8.37 17.44 7.74
CA ASP A 187 8.42 18.18 6.48
C ASP A 187 9.49 17.59 5.54
N CYS A 188 9.06 16.62 4.72
CA CYS A 188 9.88 15.95 3.71
C CYS A 188 9.92 16.69 2.35
N THR A 189 9.29 17.87 2.26
CA THR A 189 9.10 18.61 1.00
C THR A 189 10.17 19.69 0.77
N LYS A 190 10.97 20.00 1.79
CA LYS A 190 12.04 21.01 1.71
C LYS A 190 13.00 20.70 0.58
N ARG A 191 13.40 21.73 -0.17
CA ARG A 191 14.34 21.64 -1.31
C ARG A 191 15.62 20.87 -0.98
N LYS A 192 16.15 21.08 0.24
CA LYS A 192 17.36 20.39 0.73
C LYS A 192 17.20 18.88 0.92
N LEU A 193 15.98 18.34 0.87
CA LEU A 193 15.70 16.91 1.02
C LEU A 193 15.25 16.26 -0.30
N GLN A 194 15.16 17.02 -1.40
CA GLN A 194 14.65 16.52 -2.69
C GLN A 194 15.55 15.43 -3.31
N TYR A 195 16.83 15.38 -2.94
CA TYR A 195 17.75 14.34 -3.41
C TYR A 195 17.52 12.98 -2.75
N LEU A 196 16.79 12.93 -1.63
CA LEU A 196 16.52 11.69 -0.91
C LEU A 196 15.38 10.93 -1.59
N SER A 197 15.57 9.63 -1.80
CA SER A 197 14.54 8.71 -2.26
C SER A 197 13.54 8.36 -1.14
N PHE A 198 12.48 7.63 -1.47
CA PHE A 198 11.60 7.05 -0.45
C PHE A 198 12.38 6.09 0.47
N GLN A 199 13.29 5.28 -0.08
CA GLN A 199 14.06 4.32 0.71
C GLN A 199 15.00 5.00 1.70
N ASP A 200 15.62 6.12 1.33
CA ASP A 200 16.47 6.89 2.25
C ASP A 200 15.66 7.41 3.45
N LEU A 201 14.46 7.94 3.17
CA LEU A 201 13.55 8.43 4.22
C LEU A 201 13.01 7.29 5.07
N SER A 202 12.68 6.15 4.46
CA SER A 202 12.26 4.93 5.15
C SER A 202 13.35 4.42 6.09
N HIS A 203 14.60 4.35 5.63
CA HIS A 203 15.71 3.95 6.47
C HIS A 203 15.87 4.88 7.69
N CYS A 204 15.80 6.20 7.47
CA CYS A 204 15.86 7.18 8.55
C CYS A 204 14.69 7.01 9.53
N ALA A 205 13.46 6.87 9.02
CA ALA A 205 12.27 6.70 9.85
C ALA A 205 12.37 5.47 10.75
N HIS A 206 12.77 4.31 10.19
CA HIS A 206 12.95 3.10 10.97
C HIS A 206 14.08 3.20 12.00
N ALA A 207 15.17 3.91 11.68
CA ALA A 207 16.23 4.18 12.63
C ALA A 207 15.72 5.04 13.81
N ILE A 208 14.87 6.02 13.53
CA ILE A 208 14.23 6.83 14.58
C ILE A 208 13.27 5.97 15.42
N MET A 209 12.37 5.21 14.78
CA MET A 209 11.44 4.31 15.47
C MET A 209 12.15 3.27 16.33
N ALA A 210 13.31 2.76 15.91
CA ALA A 210 14.03 1.76 16.70
C ALA A 210 14.76 2.36 17.92
N ASN A 211 15.10 3.65 17.89
CA ASN A 211 16.01 4.25 18.86
C ASN A 211 15.37 5.31 19.76
N TRP A 212 14.36 6.04 19.28
CA TRP A 212 13.86 7.27 19.93
C TRP A 212 12.35 7.26 20.21
N THR A 213 11.66 6.14 20.00
CA THR A 213 10.26 5.95 20.40
C THR A 213 10.16 5.02 21.60
N CYS A 214 8.97 4.96 22.23
CA CYS A 214 8.76 4.20 23.46
C CYS A 214 9.09 2.72 23.28
N LYS A 215 10.04 2.21 24.09
CA LYS A 215 10.48 0.80 24.07
C LYS A 215 9.77 -0.06 25.11
N GLU A 216 8.98 0.54 26.00
CA GLU A 216 8.33 -0.20 27.07
C GLU A 216 7.29 -1.16 26.48
N GLN A 217 7.42 -2.45 26.83
CA GLN A 217 6.46 -3.46 26.42
C GLN A 217 5.23 -3.36 27.32
N GLY A 218 4.10 -2.92 26.76
CA GLY A 218 2.87 -2.72 27.53
C GLY A 218 1.72 -2.18 26.68
N PRO A 219 0.56 -1.93 27.30
CA PRO A 219 -0.60 -1.35 26.63
C PRO A 219 -0.36 0.09 26.14
N GLU A 220 0.69 0.76 26.64
CA GLU A 220 1.13 2.09 26.23
C GLU A 220 2.25 2.06 25.18
N GLN A 221 2.59 0.89 24.63
CA GLN A 221 3.58 0.79 23.56
C GLN A 221 3.07 1.51 22.32
N ASP A 222 3.74 2.59 21.91
CA ASP A 222 3.41 3.36 20.72
C ASP A 222 4.71 3.80 20.04
N ASP A 223 4.94 3.30 18.82
CA ASP A 223 6.11 3.66 18.00
C ASP A 223 5.84 4.83 17.03
N THR A 224 4.71 5.53 17.18
CA THR A 224 4.40 6.80 16.49
C THR A 224 4.72 8.05 17.29
N GLU A 225 5.00 7.90 18.59
CA GLU A 225 5.41 9.01 19.47
C GLU A 225 6.88 8.91 19.88
N PHE A 226 7.52 10.07 20.06
CA PHE A 226 8.86 10.11 20.64
C PHE A 226 8.81 9.78 22.13
N ASP A 227 9.83 9.08 22.60
CA ASP A 227 10.03 8.83 24.01
C ASP A 227 10.12 10.16 24.78
N ARG A 228 9.33 10.28 25.85
CA ARG A 228 9.25 11.51 26.64
C ARG A 228 10.55 11.80 27.38
N GLU A 229 11.24 10.78 27.86
CA GLU A 229 12.55 10.91 28.52
C GLU A 229 13.59 11.40 27.52
N PHE A 230 13.62 10.82 26.31
CA PHE A 230 14.46 11.30 25.22
C PHE A 230 14.23 12.78 24.89
N LEU A 231 12.97 13.23 24.83
CA LEU A 231 12.65 14.63 24.57
C LEU A 231 13.07 15.57 25.71
N LEU A 232 13.08 15.10 26.96
CA LEU A 232 13.58 15.86 28.10
C LEU A 232 15.11 16.02 28.01
N ASP A 233 15.84 14.93 27.78
CA ASP A 233 17.30 14.94 27.61
C ASP A 233 17.74 15.87 26.48
N LEU A 234 16.99 15.90 25.38
CA LEU A 234 17.30 16.73 24.22
C LEU A 234 17.16 18.24 24.53
N LYS A 235 16.24 18.63 25.43
CA LYS A 235 16.14 20.02 25.91
C LYS A 235 17.34 20.40 26.74
N ASP A 236 17.80 19.51 27.61
CA ASP A 236 18.96 19.77 28.47
C ASP A 236 20.24 19.92 27.65
N LEU A 237 20.42 19.08 26.62
CA LEU A 237 21.53 19.20 25.66
C LEU A 237 21.50 20.54 24.91
N ARG A 238 20.33 21.04 24.51
CA ARG A 238 20.21 22.33 23.85
C ARG A 238 20.64 23.49 24.76
N VAL A 239 20.23 23.46 26.03
CA VAL A 239 20.64 24.47 27.01
C VAL A 239 22.16 24.45 27.20
N MET A 240 22.79 23.28 27.21
CA MET A 240 24.25 23.16 27.29
C MET A 240 24.94 23.73 26.05
N LEU A 241 24.42 23.46 24.84
CA LEU A 241 24.97 24.00 23.59
C LEU A 241 24.87 25.53 23.49
N ASP A 242 23.77 26.11 23.99
CA ASP A 242 23.59 27.55 24.01
C ASP A 242 24.55 28.20 25.02
N LYS A 243 24.74 27.61 26.21
CA LYS A 243 25.75 28.04 27.18
C LYS A 243 27.18 27.93 26.64
N ASP A 244 27.51 26.87 25.91
CA ASP A 244 28.84 26.70 25.30
C ASP A 244 29.15 27.75 24.22
N ARG A 245 28.12 28.29 23.57
CA ARG A 245 28.27 29.40 22.61
C ARG A 245 28.50 30.74 23.29
N GLU A 246 27.87 30.97 24.44
CA GLU A 246 28.06 32.18 25.25
C GLU A 246 29.47 32.25 25.86
N HIS A 247 30.08 31.12 26.23
CA HIS A 247 31.46 31.09 26.75
C HIS A 247 32.54 31.19 25.66
N LYS A 248 32.17 31.11 24.37
CA LYS A 248 33.07 31.21 23.21
C LYS A 248 33.01 32.59 22.53
N GLN A 249 32.21 33.52 23.04
CA GLN A 249 32.23 34.96 22.70
C GLN A 249 33.08 35.72 23.70
#